data_AF-A0A7J6S150-F1
#
_entry.id   AF-A0A7J6S150-F1
#
_cell.length_a   1.000
_cell.length_b   1.000
_cell.length_c   1.000
_cell.angle_alpha   90.00
_cell.angle_beta   90.00
_cell.angle_gamma   90.00
#
_symmetry.space_group_name_H-M   'P 1'
#
loop_
_entity.id
_entity.type
_entity.pdbx_description
1 polymer ?
#
loop_
_entity_poly.entity_id
_entity_poly.type
_entity_poly.pdbx_seq_one_letter_code
_entity_poly.pdbx_strand_id
1 'polypeptide(L)'
;YWAMVGVGIACFAVFVVGFVCLVFWATLWVGGLCETDPSYMKRFRFLFYRFRQDRYYWPTIIVTRNLALSLVPFIKVDDIHLKILLFDMVISAALVMQFKFWPWRSHLLNWSEVISQALMLLTTIVSAVFIPRQGELPSGKSAVNALLVFLIITGAM
;
A
#
# COMPACT_ATOMS: atom_id res chain seq x y z
N TYR A 1 31.75 -7.64 -7.90
CA TYR A 1 30.43 -7.97 -7.31
C TYR A 1 30.18 -7.24 -6.00
N TRP A 2 31.10 -7.25 -5.03
CA TRP A 2 30.95 -6.53 -3.75
C TRP A 2 30.66 -5.03 -3.87
N ALA A 3 31.29 -4.33 -4.83
CA ALA A 3 31.01 -2.92 -5.07
C ALA A 3 29.54 -2.66 -5.48
N MET A 4 28.95 -3.54 -6.30
CA MET A 4 27.55 -3.44 -6.71
C MET A 4 26.60 -3.74 -5.54
N VAL A 5 26.94 -4.70 -4.70
CA VAL A 5 26.17 -5.01 -3.48
C VAL A 5 26.23 -3.83 -2.50
N GLY A 6 27.41 -3.23 -2.30
CA GLY A 6 27.58 -2.06 -1.44
C GLY A 6 26.77 -0.86 -1.91
N VAL A 7 26.79 -0.57 -3.22
CA VAL A 7 25.96 0.49 -3.81
C VAL A 7 24.47 0.19 -3.64
N GLY A 8 24.04 -1.06 -3.84
CA GLY A 8 22.65 -1.47 -3.63
C GLY A 8 22.17 -1.26 -2.18
N ILE A 9 22.99 -1.64 -1.20
CA ILE A 9 22.69 -1.43 0.23
C ILE A 9 22.63 0.06 0.56
N ALA A 10 23.58 0.86 0.05
CA ALA A 10 23.60 2.31 0.27
C ALA A 10 22.36 2.98 -0.33
N CYS A 11 21.99 2.63 -1.56
CA CYS A 11 20.78 3.13 -2.21
C CYS A 11 19.51 2.73 -1.42
N PHE A 12 19.42 1.49 -0.97
CA PHE A 12 18.29 1.05 -0.15
C PHE A 12 18.18 1.83 1.17
N ALA A 13 19.30 1.99 1.89
CA ALA A 13 19.33 2.73 3.15
C ALA A 13 18.95 4.20 2.96
N VAL A 14 19.49 4.87 1.94
CA VAL A 14 19.23 6.31 1.71
C VAL A 14 17.84 6.54 1.15
N PHE A 15 17.44 5.80 0.11
CA PHE A 15 16.19 6.08 -0.61
C PHE A 15 14.97 5.40 -0.01
N VAL A 16 15.08 4.15 0.45
CA VAL A 16 13.91 3.45 1.02
C VAL A 16 13.79 3.81 2.49
N VAL A 17 14.81 3.49 3.30
CA VAL A 17 14.74 3.72 4.74
C VAL A 17 14.74 5.22 5.05
N GLY A 18 15.66 5.99 4.47
CA GLY A 18 15.74 7.43 4.68
C GLY A 18 14.46 8.18 4.28
N PHE A 19 13.85 7.84 3.14
CA PHE A 19 12.59 8.45 2.73
C PHE A 19 11.42 8.05 3.62
N VAL A 20 11.30 6.77 3.99
CA VAL A 20 10.26 6.31 4.93
C VAL A 20 10.39 7.05 6.26
N CYS A 21 11.59 7.09 6.84
CA CYS A 21 11.85 7.82 8.08
C CYS A 21 11.52 9.31 7.95
N LEU A 22 11.87 9.96 6.83
CA LEU A 22 11.54 11.36 6.58
C LEU A 22 10.02 11.57 6.53
N VAL A 23 9.27 10.72 5.84
CA VAL A 23 7.81 10.82 5.75
C VAL A 23 7.18 10.64 7.13
N PHE A 24 7.59 9.63 7.89
CA PHE A 24 7.10 9.38 9.24
C PHE A 24 7.42 10.55 10.18
N TRP A 25 8.65 11.05 10.15
CA TRP A 25 9.06 12.19 10.97
C TRP A 25 8.29 13.46 10.60
N ALA A 26 8.25 13.83 9.31
CA ALA A 26 7.54 15.02 8.84
C ALA A 26 6.04 14.95 9.14
N THR A 27 5.45 13.75 9.13
CA THR A 27 4.02 13.56 9.35
C THR A 27 3.65 13.51 10.84
N LEU A 28 4.34 12.69 11.64
CA LEU A 28 3.96 12.43 13.04
C LEU A 28 4.44 13.51 14.00
N TRP A 29 5.62 14.08 13.76
CA TRP A 29 6.17 15.11 14.64
C TRP A 29 5.78 16.52 14.24
N VAL A 30 5.61 16.77 12.93
CA VAL A 30 5.49 18.12 12.39
C VAL A 30 4.13 18.38 11.74
N GLY A 31 3.27 17.36 11.61
CA GLY A 31 1.97 17.48 10.95
C GLY A 31 1.04 18.54 11.57
N GLY A 32 1.10 18.75 12.88
CA GLY A 32 0.33 19.80 13.56
C GLY A 32 0.83 21.23 13.28
N LEU A 33 2.09 21.40 12.84
CA LEU A 33 2.66 22.70 12.49
C LEU A 33 2.28 23.16 11.08
N CYS A 34 1.75 22.27 10.24
CA CYS A 34 1.29 22.60 8.90
C CYS A 34 0.12 23.59 8.88
N GLU A 35 -0.65 23.70 9.97
CA GLU A 35 -1.73 24.68 10.10
C GLU A 35 -1.23 26.05 10.60
N THR A 36 -0.10 26.08 11.33
CA THR A 36 0.37 27.28 12.03
C THR A 36 1.52 28.00 11.32
N ASP A 37 2.35 27.32 10.53
CA ASP A 37 3.50 27.93 9.84
C ASP A 37 3.49 27.70 8.31
N PRO A 38 3.21 28.74 7.51
CA PRO A 38 3.22 28.69 6.05
C PRO A 38 4.58 28.31 5.43
N SER A 39 5.69 28.57 6.12
CA SER A 39 7.05 28.28 5.66
C SER A 39 7.30 26.77 5.58
N TYR A 40 6.74 26.00 6.52
CA TYR A 40 6.82 24.53 6.51
C TYR A 40 6.00 23.92 5.38
N MET A 41 4.81 24.46 5.10
CA MET A 41 3.99 24.03 3.98
C MET A 41 4.74 24.21 2.64
N LYS A 42 5.59 25.24 2.53
CA LYS A 42 6.44 25.46 1.34
C LYS A 42 7.57 24.42 1.24
N ARG A 43 8.20 24.04 2.35
CA ARG A 43 9.30 23.04 2.40
C ARG A 43 8.80 21.62 2.11
N PHE A 44 7.69 21.22 2.72
CA PHE A 44 7.09 19.89 2.55
C PHE A 44 5.92 19.90 1.56
N ARG A 45 5.91 20.87 0.64
CA ARG A 45 4.86 21.00 -0.38
C ARG A 45 4.71 19.70 -1.17
N PHE A 46 5.81 19.03 -1.50
CA PHE A 46 5.77 17.76 -2.23
C PHE A 46 5.00 16.66 -1.48
N LEU A 47 4.99 16.69 -0.14
CA LEU A 47 4.38 15.67 0.69
C LEU A 47 2.91 15.97 0.97
N PHE A 48 2.59 17.20 1.34
CA PHE A 48 1.25 17.58 1.86
C PHE A 48 0.33 18.25 0.84
N TYR A 49 0.87 18.89 -0.21
CA TYR A 49 0.07 19.73 -1.13
C TYR A 49 -1.07 18.98 -1.83
N ARG A 50 -0.87 17.69 -2.11
CA ARG A 50 -1.84 16.83 -2.81
C ARG A 50 -2.99 16.34 -1.92
N PHE A 51 -2.79 16.35 -0.61
CA PHE A 51 -3.75 15.87 0.36
C PHE A 51 -4.59 17.01 0.95
N ARG A 52 -5.74 16.66 1.50
CA ARG A 52 -6.51 17.59 2.32
C ARG A 52 -5.79 17.84 3.64
N GLN A 53 -5.93 19.05 4.20
CA GLN A 53 -5.24 19.44 5.43
C GLN A 53 -5.70 18.60 6.63
N ASP A 54 -6.97 18.21 6.69
CA ASP A 54 -7.53 17.33 7.72
C ASP A 54 -6.99 15.89 7.67
N ARG A 55 -6.32 15.51 6.58
CA ARG A 55 -5.76 14.17 6.34
C ARG A 55 -4.27 14.23 6.00
N TYR A 56 -3.52 15.13 6.64
CA TYR A 56 -2.07 15.28 6.43
C TYR A 56 -1.26 14.01 6.69
N TYR A 57 -1.82 13.06 7.45
CA TYR A 57 -1.16 11.79 7.80
C TYR A 57 -1.22 10.71 6.71
N TRP A 58 -1.98 10.96 5.64
CA TRP A 58 -2.14 10.00 4.55
C TRP A 58 -0.86 9.54 3.83
N PRO A 59 0.17 10.38 3.57
CA PRO A 59 1.41 9.91 2.96
C PRO A 59 2.07 8.78 3.75
N THR A 60 1.96 8.79 5.08
CA THR A 60 2.50 7.73 5.95
C THR A 60 1.76 6.41 5.73
N ILE A 61 0.44 6.44 5.54
CA ILE A 61 -0.37 5.26 5.22
C ILE A 61 0.05 4.69 3.86
N ILE A 62 0.23 5.53 2.84
CA ILE A 62 0.67 5.09 1.50
C ILE A 62 2.05 4.42 1.57
N VAL A 63 3.00 5.02 2.28
CA VAL A 63 4.36 4.47 2.40
C VAL A 63 4.34 3.15 3.18
N THR A 64 3.57 3.06 4.27
CA THR A 64 3.37 1.82 5.03
C THR A 64 2.77 0.71 4.17
N ARG A 65 1.72 1.02 3.39
CA ARG A 65 1.10 0.10 2.43
C ARG A 65 2.13 -0.41 1.43
N ASN A 66 2.88 0.49 0.80
CA ASN A 66 3.87 0.12 -0.22
C ASN A 66 4.99 -0.75 0.37
N LEU A 67 5.44 -0.44 1.58
CA LEU A 67 6.43 -1.25 2.29
C LEU A 67 5.89 -2.65 2.59
N ALA A 68 4.66 -2.74 3.11
CA ALA A 68 4.01 -4.03 3.38
C ALA A 68 3.91 -4.88 2.10
N LEU A 69 3.42 -4.32 0.99
CA LEU A 69 3.34 -5.01 -0.30
C LEU A 69 4.73 -5.44 -0.81
N SER A 70 5.75 -4.61 -0.63
CA SER A 70 7.13 -4.94 -1.05
C SER A 70 7.74 -6.07 -0.22
N LEU A 71 7.28 -6.28 1.02
CA LEU A 71 7.78 -7.33 1.91
C LEU A 71 7.13 -8.69 1.65
N VAL A 72 5.90 -8.73 1.10
CA VAL A 72 5.14 -9.99 0.86
C VAL A 72 5.97 -11.07 0.14
N PRO A 73 6.71 -10.77 -0.95
CA PRO A 73 7.50 -11.79 -1.67
C PRO A 73 8.61 -12.43 -0.83
N PHE A 74 9.15 -11.68 0.14
CA PHE A 74 10.27 -12.09 0.99
C PHE A 74 9.84 -12.94 2.19
N ILE A 75 8.53 -13.05 2.46
CA ILE A 75 8.02 -13.93 3.50
C ILE A 75 8.33 -15.38 3.08
N LYS A 76 9.06 -16.09 3.95
CA LYS A 76 9.44 -17.50 3.78
C LYS A 76 8.23 -18.41 3.99
N VAL A 77 7.38 -18.44 2.99
CA VAL A 77 6.20 -19.29 2.89
C VAL A 77 6.29 -20.03 1.56
N ASP A 78 6.17 -21.35 1.60
CA ASP A 78 6.24 -22.19 0.41
C ASP A 78 4.94 -22.15 -0.40
N ASP A 79 3.82 -21.81 0.24
CA ASP A 79 2.52 -21.65 -0.41
C ASP A 79 2.38 -20.27 -1.09
N ILE A 80 2.36 -20.29 -2.43
CA ILE A 80 2.16 -19.11 -3.26
C ILE A 80 0.76 -18.50 -3.04
N HIS A 81 -0.26 -19.32 -2.76
CA HIS A 81 -1.61 -18.82 -2.50
C HIS A 81 -1.66 -17.99 -1.21
N LEU A 82 -0.87 -18.35 -0.20
CA LEU A 82 -0.79 -17.57 1.04
C LEU A 82 -0.12 -16.21 0.79
N LYS A 83 0.89 -16.13 -0.09
CA LYS A 83 1.49 -14.84 -0.49
C LYS A 83 0.48 -13.94 -1.20
N ILE A 84 -0.31 -14.50 -2.11
CA ILE A 84 -1.38 -13.77 -2.79
C ILE A 84 -2.43 -13.28 -1.81
N LEU A 85 -2.87 -14.15 -0.90
CA LEU A 85 -3.82 -13.77 0.14
C LEU A 85 -3.30 -12.59 1.00
N LEU A 86 -2.03 -12.63 1.41
CA LEU A 86 -1.42 -11.53 2.17
C LEU A 86 -1.36 -10.23 1.35
N PHE A 87 -1.05 -10.32 0.06
CA PHE A 87 -1.06 -9.18 -0.85
C PHE A 87 -2.45 -8.55 -0.96
N ASP A 88 -3.48 -9.40 -1.16
CA ASP A 88 -4.89 -8.99 -1.27
C ASP A 88 -5.39 -8.36 0.04
N MET A 89 -5.01 -8.89 1.21
CA MET A 89 -5.38 -8.31 2.51
C MET A 89 -4.85 -6.88 2.64
N VAL A 90 -3.60 -6.63 2.26
CA VAL A 90 -2.99 -5.29 2.36
C VAL A 90 -3.66 -4.30 1.40
N ILE A 91 -3.92 -4.70 0.15
CA ILE A 91 -4.61 -3.84 -0.82
C ILE A 91 -6.03 -3.56 -0.36
N SER A 92 -6.75 -4.58 0.09
CA SER A 92 -8.13 -4.45 0.55
C SER A 92 -8.27 -3.50 1.74
N ALA A 93 -7.38 -3.63 2.74
CA ALA A 93 -7.36 -2.71 3.87
C ALA A 93 -7.08 -1.26 3.43
N ALA A 94 -6.15 -1.07 2.48
CA ALA A 94 -5.88 0.25 1.91
C ALA A 94 -7.08 0.83 1.15
N LEU A 95 -7.82 -0.02 0.42
CA LEU A 95 -9.01 0.38 -0.33
C LEU A 95 -10.14 0.82 0.60
N VAL A 96 -10.41 0.07 1.68
CA VAL A 96 -11.38 0.45 2.73
C VAL A 96 -11.02 1.81 3.33
N MET A 97 -9.75 2.00 3.69
CA MET A 97 -9.30 3.29 4.23
C MET A 97 -9.47 4.41 3.19
N GLN A 98 -9.15 4.17 1.92
CA GLN A 98 -9.27 5.15 0.84
C GLN A 98 -10.73 5.61 0.66
N PHE A 99 -11.68 4.67 0.66
CA PHE A 99 -13.12 4.97 0.58
C PHE A 99 -13.65 5.69 1.82
N LYS A 100 -13.18 5.32 3.01
CA LYS A 100 -13.65 5.95 4.26
C LYS A 100 -13.13 7.38 4.43
N PHE A 101 -11.88 7.65 4.02
CA PHE A 101 -11.23 8.91 4.37
C PHE A 101 -11.16 9.94 3.23
N TRP A 102 -11.22 9.53 1.96
CA TRP A 102 -11.11 10.43 0.79
C TRP A 102 -10.01 11.50 0.96
N PRO A 103 -8.76 11.07 1.12
CA PRO A 103 -7.64 11.92 1.54
C PRO A 103 -7.21 12.95 0.51
N TRP A 104 -7.46 12.71 -0.79
CA TRP A 104 -7.00 13.59 -1.85
C TRP A 104 -7.90 14.82 -1.93
N ARG A 105 -7.30 15.98 -2.22
CA ARG A 105 -8.05 17.22 -2.39
C ARG A 105 -9.00 17.18 -3.59
N SER A 106 -8.58 16.51 -4.67
CA SER A 106 -9.39 16.36 -5.88
C SER A 106 -10.20 15.05 -5.82
N HIS A 107 -11.50 15.14 -6.12
CA HIS A 107 -12.37 13.98 -6.19
C HIS A 107 -11.95 12.99 -7.30
N LEU A 108 -11.42 13.50 -8.41
CA LEU A 108 -10.92 12.67 -9.51
C LEU A 108 -9.71 11.83 -9.08
N LEU A 109 -8.82 12.38 -8.24
CA LEU A 109 -7.66 11.63 -7.73
C LEU A 109 -8.09 10.53 -6.77
N ASN A 110 -9.12 10.78 -5.94
CA ASN A 110 -9.68 9.73 -5.08
C ASN A 110 -10.24 8.56 -5.91
N TRP A 111 -11.03 8.86 -6.94
CA TRP A 111 -11.56 7.83 -7.84
C TRP A 111 -10.48 7.09 -8.59
N SER A 112 -9.48 7.81 -9.12
CA SER A 112 -8.35 7.18 -9.81
C SER A 112 -7.62 6.19 -8.90
N GLU A 113 -7.32 6.57 -7.65
CA GLU A 113 -6.63 5.70 -6.69
C GLU A 113 -7.49 4.47 -6.33
N VAL A 114 -8.79 4.66 -6.14
CA VAL A 114 -9.75 3.57 -5.89
C VAL A 114 -9.78 2.58 -7.06
N ILE A 115 -9.92 3.08 -8.29
CA ILE A 115 -9.97 2.25 -9.50
C ILE A 115 -8.66 1.50 -9.67
N SER A 116 -7.51 2.16 -9.52
CA SER A 116 -6.20 1.50 -9.62
C SER A 116 -6.03 0.40 -8.58
N GLN A 117 -6.44 0.62 -7.32
CA GLN A 117 -6.36 -0.40 -6.27
C GLN A 117 -7.34 -1.56 -6.53
N ALA A 118 -8.56 -1.29 -6.97
CA ALA A 118 -9.53 -2.31 -7.34
C ALA A 118 -9.06 -3.18 -8.51
N LEU A 119 -8.44 -2.56 -9.53
CA LEU A 119 -7.84 -3.28 -10.66
C LEU A 119 -6.65 -4.14 -10.22
N MET A 120 -5.75 -3.63 -9.36
CA MET A 120 -4.65 -4.43 -8.81
C MET A 120 -5.19 -5.67 -8.08
N LEU A 121 -6.22 -5.49 -7.26
CA LEU A 121 -6.86 -6.59 -6.53
C LEU A 121 -7.49 -7.61 -7.50
N LEU A 122 -8.24 -7.15 -8.50
CA LEU A 122 -8.81 -8.02 -9.54
C LEU A 122 -7.73 -8.84 -10.25
N THR A 123 -6.64 -8.19 -10.67
CA THR A 123 -5.55 -8.89 -11.37
C THR A 123 -4.86 -9.93 -10.49
N THR A 124 -4.77 -9.68 -9.18
CA THR A 124 -4.15 -10.62 -8.23
C THR A 124 -5.04 -11.84 -8.01
N ILE A 125 -6.36 -11.64 -7.87
CA ILE A 125 -7.35 -12.74 -7.78
C ILE A 125 -7.34 -13.59 -9.05
N VAL A 126 -7.37 -12.95 -10.22
CA VAL A 126 -7.32 -13.67 -11.51
C VAL A 126 -6.03 -14.46 -11.62
N SER A 127 -4.90 -13.88 -11.21
CA SER A 127 -3.61 -14.58 -11.19
C SER A 127 -3.63 -15.82 -10.28
N ALA A 128 -4.33 -15.77 -9.14
CA ALA A 128 -4.46 -16.90 -8.23
C ALA A 128 -5.16 -18.13 -8.85
N VAL A 129 -6.04 -17.92 -9.83
CA VAL A 129 -6.75 -18.98 -10.56
C VAL A 129 -5.80 -19.75 -11.49
N PHE A 130 -4.80 -19.09 -12.06
CA PHE A 130 -3.89 -19.68 -13.05
C PHE A 130 -2.66 -20.37 -12.45
N ILE A 131 -2.45 -20.32 -11.14
CA ILE A 131 -1.26 -20.91 -10.50
C ILE A 131 -1.44 -22.42 -10.34
N PRO A 132 -0.54 -23.25 -10.92
CA PRO A 132 -0.61 -24.70 -10.80
C PRO A 132 -0.43 -25.12 -9.34
N ARG A 133 -1.40 -25.88 -8.81
CA ARG A 133 -1.28 -26.47 -7.47
C ARG A 133 -0.35 -27.68 -7.52
N GLN A 134 0.77 -27.61 -6.79
CA GLN A 134 1.60 -28.78 -6.55
C GLN A 134 0.90 -29.68 -5.52
N GLY A 135 0.34 -30.82 -5.96
CA GLY A 135 0.16 -31.98 -5.08
C GLY A 135 -1.24 -32.45 -4.70
N GLU A 136 -2.34 -31.67 -4.72
CA GLU A 136 -3.67 -32.19 -4.32
C GLU A 136 -4.90 -31.56 -5.02
N LEU A 137 -5.98 -32.36 -5.08
CA LEU A 137 -7.30 -32.23 -5.72
C LEU A 137 -8.10 -30.91 -5.45
N PRO A 138 -9.12 -30.60 -6.29
CA PRO A 138 -9.66 -29.26 -6.46
C PRO A 138 -10.59 -28.86 -5.32
N SER A 139 -10.08 -28.21 -4.28
CA SER A 139 -10.91 -27.37 -3.43
C SER A 139 -10.88 -25.94 -3.95
N GLY A 140 -11.98 -25.49 -4.55
CA GLY A 140 -12.26 -24.09 -4.89
C GLY A 140 -12.23 -23.13 -3.68
N LYS A 141 -11.82 -23.60 -2.49
CA LYS A 141 -11.82 -22.88 -1.22
C LYS A 141 -10.86 -21.69 -1.19
N SER A 142 -9.70 -21.72 -1.86
CA SER A 142 -8.77 -20.56 -1.85
C SER A 142 -9.28 -19.40 -2.71
N ALA A 143 -9.79 -19.70 -3.91
CA ALA A 143 -10.42 -18.71 -4.78
C ALA A 143 -11.73 -18.20 -4.14
N VAL A 144 -12.53 -19.10 -3.55
CA VAL A 144 -13.75 -18.74 -2.80
C VAL A 144 -13.40 -17.89 -1.57
N ASN A 145 -12.32 -18.16 -0.84
CA ASN A 145 -11.91 -17.33 0.29
C ASN A 145 -11.40 -15.95 -0.15
N ALA A 146 -10.65 -15.85 -1.25
CA ALA A 146 -10.26 -14.55 -1.82
C ALA A 146 -11.49 -13.76 -2.33
N LEU A 147 -12.46 -14.46 -2.95
CA LEU A 147 -13.73 -13.88 -3.38
C LEU A 147 -14.61 -13.48 -2.18
N LEU A 148 -14.63 -14.27 -1.10
CA LEU A 148 -15.37 -13.96 0.13
C LEU A 148 -14.73 -12.78 0.84
N VAL A 149 -13.40 -12.69 0.90
CA VAL A 149 -12.68 -11.52 1.42
C VAL A 149 -12.99 -10.29 0.57
N PHE A 150 -12.97 -10.40 -0.76
CA PHE A 150 -13.38 -9.33 -1.66
C PHE A 150 -14.85 -8.91 -1.46
N LEU A 151 -15.78 -9.86 -1.36
CA LEU A 151 -17.22 -9.61 -1.17
C LEU A 151 -17.56 -9.07 0.22
N ILE A 152 -16.85 -9.51 1.27
CA ILE A 152 -16.99 -8.96 2.63
C ILE A 152 -16.46 -7.53 2.68
N ILE A 153 -15.38 -7.26 1.97
CA ILE A 153 -14.73 -5.94 1.98
C ILE A 153 -15.46 -4.93 1.10
N THR A 154 -16.06 -5.37 -0.01
CA THR A 154 -16.84 -4.51 -0.91
C THR A 154 -18.33 -4.43 -0.54
N GLY A 155 -18.90 -5.49 0.04
CA GLY A 155 -20.30 -5.51 0.50
C GLY A 155 -20.54 -4.85 1.86
N ALA A 156 -19.48 -4.47 2.57
CA ALA A 156 -19.54 -3.73 3.84
C ALA A 156 -19.20 -2.22 3.71
N MET A 157 -18.91 -1.74 2.50
CA MET A 157 -18.83 -0.31 2.18
C MET A 157 -20.19 0.22 1.72
#